data_AF-C6B508-F1
#
_entry.id   AF-C6B508-F1
#
_cell.length_a   1.000
_cell.length_b   1.000
_cell.length_c   1.000
_cell.angle_alpha   90.00
_cell.angle_beta   90.00
_cell.angle_gamma   90.00
#
_symmetry.space_group_name_H-M   'P 1'
#
loop_
_entity.id
_entity.type
_entity.pdbx_description
1 polymer ?
#
loop_
_entity_poly.entity_id
_entity_poly.type
_entity_poly.pdbx_seq_one_letter_code
_entity_poly.pdbx_strand_id
1 'polypeptide(L)'
;MQSSNNVAASATLHSSSWRFGHLCGRSCLRASLILTSFFAFGVSSSAEAAALLPVKPSPYLVSAITRNMFKVPEPDDDLVILSAHRGSWEIYPENSAYALQDAWNSQIESVEVDARFTADKEVVLSHDYRIDRVSTGSGFLYNQNFSQLSRTDLRDRHGRVFTDSQGHKAKFLTFSAALDLLAQYVSDDGRGYVMIVDVKAAVDDQDPTDPIELMQHCLDNSRDQGER
;
A
#
# COMPACT_ATOMS: atom_id res chain seq x y z
N MET A 1 10.92 11.55 54.80
CA MET A 1 11.71 12.76 55.12
C MET A 1 12.53 13.08 53.88
N GLN A 2 12.04 13.89 52.93
CA GLN A 2 12.20 15.37 52.87
C GLN A 2 13.65 15.76 53.22
N SER A 3 14.44 16.46 52.40
CA SER A 3 14.18 17.64 51.55
C SER A 3 15.49 17.87 50.74
N SER A 4 15.47 17.97 49.40
CA SER A 4 15.35 19.19 48.57
C SER A 4 16.30 20.33 48.92
N ASN A 5 17.13 20.75 47.95
CA ASN A 5 17.46 22.16 47.72
C ASN A 5 17.64 22.43 46.22
N ASN A 6 16.65 23.13 45.67
CA ASN A 6 16.72 23.95 44.45
C ASN A 6 17.32 25.32 44.80
N VAL A 7 17.97 25.99 43.85
CA VAL A 7 17.89 27.44 43.44
C VAL A 7 18.88 27.58 42.26
N ALA A 8 18.50 27.71 40.98
CA ALA A 8 17.83 28.80 40.25
C ALA A 8 18.66 30.08 40.00
N ALA A 9 19.15 30.19 38.75
CA ALA A 9 19.22 31.34 37.83
C ALA A 9 19.81 32.71 38.24
N SER A 10 20.68 33.24 37.36
CA SER A 10 20.57 34.62 36.86
C SER A 10 21.43 34.83 35.60
N ALA A 11 20.85 35.53 34.62
CA ALA A 11 21.43 35.90 33.34
C ALA A 11 22.12 37.28 33.40
N THR A 12 23.06 37.55 32.49
CA THR A 12 23.36 38.93 32.04
C THR A 12 24.07 38.93 30.68
N LEU A 13 23.55 39.77 29.78
CA LEU A 13 23.99 40.08 28.42
C LEU A 13 25.00 41.25 28.40
N HIS A 14 25.96 41.22 27.47
CA HIS A 14 26.59 42.35 26.72
C HIS A 14 27.94 41.85 26.14
N SER A 15 28.53 42.29 25.03
CA SER A 15 28.14 43.03 23.82
C SER A 15 29.41 43.13 22.94
N SER A 16 29.28 42.97 21.62
CA SER A 16 30.03 43.64 20.53
C SER A 16 31.57 43.75 20.53
N SER A 17 32.23 43.21 19.48
CA SER A 17 32.90 44.03 18.44
C SER A 17 33.61 43.14 17.39
N TRP A 18 33.13 43.14 16.14
CA TRP A 18 33.91 42.67 14.99
C TRP A 18 34.40 43.89 14.20
N ARG A 19 35.71 43.98 13.99
CA ARG A 19 36.37 45.07 13.27
C ARG A 19 36.35 44.79 11.77
N PHE A 20 35.89 45.79 11.02
CA PHE A 20 36.07 45.95 9.58
C PHE A 20 37.55 46.17 9.22
N GLY A 21 37.99 45.53 8.14
CA GLY A 21 39.19 45.91 7.38
C GLY A 21 38.82 46.01 5.90
N HIS A 22 38.56 47.23 5.42
CA HIS A 22 38.56 47.57 4.01
C HIS A 22 39.91 48.19 3.64
N LEU A 23 40.43 47.81 2.47
CA LEU A 23 40.94 48.63 1.37
C LEU A 23 41.62 47.65 0.39
N CYS A 24 41.66 47.76 -0.93
CA CYS A 24 41.09 48.58 -1.99
C CYS A 24 42.04 48.31 -3.19
N GLY A 25 41.55 48.01 -4.40
CA GLY A 25 42.48 47.85 -5.52
C GLY A 25 41.94 47.20 -6.81
N ARG A 26 40.91 47.83 -7.40
CA ARG A 26 40.51 47.84 -8.82
C ARG A 26 41.28 46.94 -9.82
N SER A 27 40.55 46.17 -10.64
CA SER A 27 40.30 46.51 -12.06
C SER A 27 39.36 45.50 -12.76
N CYS A 28 38.29 46.05 -13.31
CA CYS A 28 37.57 45.70 -14.53
C CYS A 28 37.61 44.26 -15.08
N LEU A 29 36.44 43.61 -15.14
CA LEU A 29 35.83 43.14 -16.39
C LEU A 29 34.40 42.64 -16.13
N ARG A 30 33.43 43.48 -16.48
CA ARG A 30 32.05 43.06 -16.78
C ARG A 30 32.08 42.43 -18.17
N ALA A 31 31.80 41.14 -18.28
CA ALA A 31 31.42 40.53 -19.54
C ALA A 31 29.91 40.23 -19.48
N SER A 32 29.11 41.16 -20.01
CA SER A 32 27.77 40.87 -20.48
C SER A 32 27.88 40.09 -21.78
N LEU A 33 27.10 39.02 -21.92
CA LEU A 33 26.79 38.41 -23.21
C LEU A 33 25.29 38.13 -23.23
N ILE A 34 24.57 38.86 -24.09
CA ILE A 34 23.16 38.71 -24.39
C ILE A 34 23.05 38.21 -25.84
N LEU A 35 22.26 37.12 -26.01
CA LEU A 35 21.59 36.57 -27.22
C LEU A 35 22.49 36.18 -28.41
N THR A 36 22.24 35.07 -29.14
CA THR A 36 20.98 34.68 -29.79
C THR A 36 20.84 33.17 -29.99
N SER A 37 19.61 32.69 -29.88
CA SER A 37 19.08 31.36 -30.21
C SER A 37 19.42 30.91 -31.64
N PHE A 38 19.84 29.66 -31.81
CA PHE A 38 19.50 28.86 -32.99
C PHE A 38 19.35 27.39 -32.60
N PHE A 39 18.17 26.87 -32.91
CA PHE A 39 17.80 25.46 -32.86
C PHE A 39 18.84 24.58 -33.53
N ALA A 40 19.32 23.56 -32.83
CA ALA A 40 19.68 22.29 -33.43
C ALA A 40 19.17 21.18 -32.51
N PHE A 41 18.03 20.63 -32.91
CA PHE A 41 17.51 19.35 -32.44
C PHE A 41 18.64 18.32 -32.41
N GLY A 42 19.00 17.89 -31.20
CA GLY A 42 19.74 16.66 -30.96
C GLY A 42 18.86 15.78 -30.10
N VAL A 43 17.90 15.09 -30.74
CA VAL A 43 17.12 14.02 -30.12
C VAL A 43 18.14 12.97 -29.68
N SER A 44 18.57 13.02 -28.42
CA SER A 44 19.28 11.91 -27.80
C SER A 44 18.22 10.88 -27.51
N SER A 45 18.10 9.95 -28.46
CA SER A 45 16.98 9.06 -28.57
C SER A 45 16.80 8.24 -27.29
N SER A 46 15.57 8.20 -26.81
CA SER A 46 15.05 7.18 -25.91
C SER A 46 15.23 5.73 -26.43
N ALA A 47 15.79 5.54 -27.63
CA ALA A 47 16.03 4.25 -28.25
C ALA A 47 17.23 3.49 -27.67
N GLU A 48 18.22 4.17 -27.08
CA GLU A 48 19.39 3.48 -26.50
C GLU A 48 19.10 2.84 -25.13
N ALA A 49 18.13 3.36 -24.38
CA ALA A 49 17.67 2.73 -23.13
C ALA A 49 16.77 1.50 -23.37
N ALA A 50 16.07 1.44 -24.51
CA ALA A 50 15.17 0.34 -24.86
C ALA A 50 15.89 -0.96 -25.26
N ALA A 51 17.22 -0.91 -25.51
CA ALA A 51 18.01 -2.04 -25.98
C ALA A 51 18.57 -2.94 -24.86
N LEU A 52 18.36 -2.59 -23.58
CA LEU A 52 19.00 -3.27 -22.44
C LEU A 52 18.10 -4.25 -21.67
N LEU A 53 16.82 -4.36 -22.00
CA LEU A 53 15.92 -5.33 -21.38
C LEU A 53 15.49 -6.38 -22.42
N PRO A 54 15.58 -7.69 -22.12
CA PRO A 54 15.31 -8.77 -23.07
C PRO A 54 13.81 -8.95 -23.37
N VAL A 55 12.97 -7.98 -22.99
CA VAL A 55 11.52 -8.05 -23.12
C VAL A 55 11.07 -6.83 -23.89
N LYS A 56 10.40 -7.04 -25.03
CA LYS A 56 9.68 -5.96 -25.72
C LYS A 56 8.65 -5.40 -24.72
N PRO A 57 8.62 -4.09 -24.46
CA PRO A 57 7.61 -3.52 -23.57
C PRO A 57 6.23 -3.97 -24.06
N SER A 58 5.41 -4.39 -23.11
CA SER A 58 4.11 -4.97 -23.42
C SER A 58 3.30 -3.99 -24.28
N PRO A 59 2.53 -4.46 -25.29
CA PRO A 59 1.68 -3.61 -26.10
C PRO A 59 0.53 -2.99 -25.30
N TYR A 60 0.29 -3.45 -24.08
CA TYR A 60 -0.62 -2.80 -23.16
C TYR A 60 -0.03 -1.46 -22.76
N LEU A 61 -0.69 -0.39 -23.22
CA LEU A 61 -0.38 0.96 -22.81
C LEU A 61 -0.68 1.04 -21.31
N VAL A 62 0.37 0.93 -20.47
CA VAL A 62 0.25 1.02 -19.02
C VAL A 62 -0.57 2.25 -18.66
N SER A 63 -0.34 3.39 -19.31
CA SER A 63 -1.10 4.62 -19.08
C SER A 63 -2.59 4.54 -19.43
N ALA A 64 -3.05 3.65 -20.32
CA ALA A 64 -4.47 3.44 -20.59
C ALA A 64 -5.11 2.52 -19.56
N ILE A 65 -4.41 1.44 -19.17
CA ILE A 65 -4.83 0.55 -18.09
C ILE A 65 -4.93 1.36 -16.79
N THR A 66 -3.89 2.12 -16.46
CA THR A 66 -3.87 2.94 -15.25
C THR A 66 -4.94 4.02 -15.25
N ARG A 67 -5.18 4.73 -16.36
CA ARG A 67 -6.25 5.76 -16.40
C ARG A 67 -7.65 5.19 -16.16
N ASN A 68 -7.87 3.94 -16.57
CA ASN A 68 -9.14 3.26 -16.35
C ASN A 68 -9.22 2.59 -14.97
N MET A 69 -8.08 2.22 -14.38
CA MET A 69 -8.00 1.56 -13.07
C MET A 69 -7.86 2.56 -11.90
N PHE A 70 -7.24 3.71 -12.10
CA PHE A 70 -6.87 4.67 -11.05
C PHE A 70 -7.28 6.10 -11.44
N LYS A 71 -7.58 6.91 -10.43
CA LYS A 71 -7.67 8.37 -10.59
C LYS A 71 -6.27 8.98 -10.57
N VAL A 72 -5.60 8.99 -11.71
CA VAL A 72 -4.29 9.63 -11.85
C VAL A 72 -4.45 11.12 -12.16
N PRO A 73 -3.67 12.04 -11.55
CA PRO A 73 -3.44 13.36 -12.12
C PRO A 73 -2.83 13.26 -13.54
N GLU A 74 -2.85 14.35 -14.30
CA GLU A 74 -2.54 14.39 -15.75
C GLU A 74 -1.26 13.61 -16.16
N PRO A 75 -1.22 13.03 -17.39
CA PRO A 75 -0.30 11.97 -17.81
C PRO A 75 1.20 12.35 -17.95
N ASP A 76 1.59 13.56 -17.56
CA ASP A 76 2.97 14.06 -17.64
C ASP A 76 3.75 13.93 -16.32
N ASP A 77 3.11 13.51 -15.24
CA ASP A 77 3.78 13.18 -13.97
C ASP A 77 4.12 11.68 -13.90
N ASP A 78 5.29 11.33 -13.35
CA ASP A 78 5.65 9.94 -13.06
C ASP A 78 4.53 9.29 -12.21
N LEU A 79 3.84 8.33 -12.78
CA LEU A 79 2.75 7.60 -12.11
C LEU A 79 3.33 6.75 -10.97
N VAL A 80 3.13 7.20 -9.74
CA VAL A 80 3.38 6.43 -8.52
C VAL A 80 2.03 6.07 -7.90
N ILE A 81 1.79 4.77 -7.70
CA ILE A 81 0.59 4.24 -7.04
C ILE A 81 0.99 3.74 -5.67
N LEU A 82 0.26 4.14 -4.62
CA LEU A 82 0.44 3.56 -3.30
C LEU A 82 -0.49 2.35 -3.15
N SER A 83 0.07 1.28 -2.58
CA SER A 83 -0.67 0.07 -2.28
C SER A 83 -0.52 -0.29 -0.82
N ALA A 84 -1.66 -0.39 -0.12
CA ALA A 84 -1.69 -0.85 1.25
C ALA A 84 -1.50 -2.38 1.28
N HIS A 85 -0.28 -2.83 1.58
CA HIS A 85 0.05 -4.26 1.68
C HIS A 85 -0.78 -4.93 2.79
N ARG A 86 -1.67 -5.87 2.44
CA ARG A 86 -2.65 -6.50 3.35
C ARG A 86 -3.61 -5.53 4.02
N GLY A 87 -3.89 -4.39 3.38
CA GLY A 87 -4.55 -3.23 3.97
C GLY A 87 -3.63 -2.46 4.93
N SER A 88 -4.19 -1.63 5.80
CA SER A 88 -3.43 -0.92 6.85
C SER A 88 -2.99 -1.84 7.99
N TRP A 89 -2.26 -2.93 7.67
CA TRP A 89 -1.87 -4.00 8.59
C TRP A 89 -1.03 -3.54 9.80
N GLU A 90 -0.38 -2.38 9.68
CA GLU A 90 0.38 -1.81 10.79
C GLU A 90 -0.51 -1.28 11.93
N ILE A 91 -1.75 -0.90 11.61
CA ILE A 91 -2.71 -0.29 12.53
C ILE A 91 -3.80 -1.29 12.90
N TYR A 92 -4.26 -2.07 11.93
CA TYR A 92 -5.36 -3.03 12.06
C TYR A 92 -4.89 -4.45 11.75
N PRO A 93 -5.61 -5.50 12.17
CA PRO A 93 -5.30 -6.86 11.75
C PRO A 93 -5.19 -6.99 10.23
N GLU A 94 -4.11 -7.61 9.75
CA GLU A 94 -3.86 -7.81 8.32
C GLU A 94 -5.03 -8.52 7.63
N ASN A 95 -5.31 -8.19 6.36
CA ASN A 95 -6.36 -8.82 5.56
C ASN A 95 -7.79 -8.74 6.15
N SER A 96 -8.04 -7.83 7.09
CA SER A 96 -9.34 -7.65 7.73
C SER A 96 -10.14 -6.51 7.13
N ALA A 97 -11.46 -6.52 7.31
CA ALA A 97 -12.33 -5.42 6.88
C ALA A 97 -11.89 -4.06 7.44
N TYR A 98 -11.39 -4.01 8.68
CA TYR A 98 -10.85 -2.79 9.28
C TYR A 98 -9.63 -2.27 8.54
N ALA A 99 -8.69 -3.15 8.17
CA ALA A 99 -7.49 -2.77 7.44
C ALA A 99 -7.80 -2.29 6.00
N LEU A 100 -8.78 -2.92 5.34
CA LEU A 100 -9.23 -2.49 4.00
C LEU A 100 -9.97 -1.14 4.06
N GLN A 101 -10.88 -0.99 5.03
CA GLN A 101 -11.64 0.24 5.23
C GLN A 101 -10.73 1.43 5.58
N ASP A 102 -9.72 1.21 6.42
CA ASP A 102 -8.78 2.26 6.79
C ASP A 102 -7.88 2.69 5.63
N ALA A 103 -7.44 1.75 4.79
CA ALA A 103 -6.68 2.07 3.58
C ALA A 103 -7.47 2.99 2.65
N TRP A 104 -8.76 2.68 2.45
CA TRP A 104 -9.68 3.55 1.71
C TRP A 104 -9.84 4.93 2.38
N ASN A 105 -10.11 4.97 3.69
CA ASN A 105 -10.30 6.23 4.42
C ASN A 105 -9.04 7.11 4.40
N SER A 106 -7.87 6.48 4.30
CA SER A 106 -6.57 7.14 4.15
C SER A 106 -6.27 7.57 2.71
N GLN A 107 -7.21 7.38 1.78
CA GLN A 107 -7.12 7.73 0.37
C GLN A 107 -5.94 7.06 -0.37
N ILE A 108 -5.54 5.87 0.07
CA ILE A 108 -4.54 5.05 -0.63
C ILE A 108 -5.20 4.49 -1.90
N GLU A 109 -4.52 4.47 -3.05
CA GLU A 109 -5.16 4.17 -4.33
C GLU A 109 -5.44 2.68 -4.58
N SER A 110 -4.72 1.80 -3.88
CA SER A 110 -4.93 0.36 -3.97
C SER A 110 -4.68 -0.36 -2.66
N VAL A 111 -5.19 -1.58 -2.60
CA VAL A 111 -4.89 -2.52 -1.52
C VAL A 111 -4.38 -3.82 -2.11
N GLU A 112 -3.41 -4.43 -1.43
CA GLU A 112 -3.02 -5.81 -1.70
C GLU A 112 -3.63 -6.71 -0.61
N VAL A 113 -4.06 -7.91 -1.01
CA VAL A 113 -4.60 -8.93 -0.12
C VAL A 113 -4.08 -10.31 -0.50
N ASP A 114 -3.98 -11.20 0.48
CA ASP A 114 -3.54 -12.58 0.26
C ASP A 114 -4.74 -13.52 0.23
N ALA A 115 -4.90 -14.34 -0.82
CA ALA A 115 -5.98 -15.31 -0.94
C ALA A 115 -5.52 -16.74 -0.61
N ARG A 116 -6.37 -17.49 0.11
CA ARG A 116 -6.22 -18.92 0.41
C ARG A 116 -7.57 -19.64 0.43
N PHE A 117 -7.54 -20.96 0.24
CA PHE A 117 -8.71 -21.82 0.42
C PHE A 117 -8.84 -22.34 1.84
N THR A 118 -10.08 -22.36 2.33
CA THR A 118 -10.53 -23.19 3.44
C THR A 118 -10.74 -24.65 3.00
N ALA A 119 -11.02 -25.54 3.95
CA ALA A 119 -11.34 -26.94 3.67
C ALA A 119 -12.62 -27.11 2.83
N ASP A 120 -13.58 -26.19 2.96
CA ASP A 120 -14.82 -26.12 2.18
C ASP A 120 -14.68 -25.31 0.88
N LYS A 121 -13.45 -25.02 0.43
CA LYS A 121 -13.12 -24.29 -0.82
C LYS A 121 -13.69 -22.86 -0.88
N GLU A 122 -13.98 -22.26 0.27
CA GLU A 122 -14.22 -20.82 0.37
C GLU A 122 -12.90 -20.06 0.26
N VAL A 123 -12.88 -18.99 -0.53
CA VAL A 123 -11.72 -18.11 -0.65
C VAL A 123 -11.72 -17.12 0.51
N VAL A 124 -10.69 -17.15 1.34
CA VAL A 124 -10.51 -16.27 2.49
C VAL A 124 -9.24 -15.44 2.35
N LEU A 125 -9.25 -14.26 2.98
CA LEU A 125 -8.08 -13.41 3.04
C LEU A 125 -7.17 -13.82 4.20
N SER A 126 -5.98 -14.33 3.89
CA SER A 126 -4.96 -14.71 4.87
C SER A 126 -3.61 -14.97 4.20
N HIS A 127 -2.57 -14.32 4.70
CA HIS A 127 -1.20 -14.59 4.27
C HIS A 127 -0.73 -15.99 4.67
N ASP A 128 -0.95 -16.34 5.93
CA ASP A 128 -0.39 -17.55 6.54
C ASP A 128 -1.26 -18.77 6.20
N TYR A 129 -0.60 -19.92 6.04
CA TYR A 129 -1.23 -21.24 5.93
C TYR A 129 -1.66 -21.80 7.29
N ARG A 130 -1.21 -21.18 8.40
CA ARG A 130 -1.62 -21.45 9.77
C ARG A 130 -2.23 -20.22 10.41
N ILE A 131 -3.28 -20.39 11.20
CA ILE A 131 -4.02 -19.26 11.78
C ILE A 131 -3.52 -18.82 13.16
N ASP A 132 -2.54 -19.55 13.73
CA ASP A 132 -2.09 -19.38 15.11
C ASP A 132 -1.51 -17.99 15.39
N ARG A 133 -0.79 -17.40 14.43
CA ARG A 133 -0.18 -16.06 14.57
C ARG A 133 -1.26 -14.98 14.56
N VAL A 134 -2.17 -15.07 13.61
CA VAL A 134 -3.09 -13.99 13.24
C VAL A 134 -4.45 -14.07 13.93
N SER A 135 -4.76 -15.13 14.67
CA SER A 135 -6.07 -15.28 15.31
C SER A 135 -6.02 -15.99 16.66
N THR A 136 -7.16 -16.01 17.36
CA THR A 136 -7.36 -16.83 18.57
C THR A 136 -7.51 -18.33 18.30
N GLY A 137 -7.62 -18.74 17.04
CA GLY A 137 -7.62 -20.14 16.65
C GLY A 137 -6.21 -20.73 16.53
N SER A 138 -6.14 -21.99 16.13
CA SER A 138 -4.88 -22.71 15.91
C SER A 138 -5.02 -23.74 14.81
N GLY A 139 -3.93 -24.05 14.11
CA GLY A 139 -3.91 -25.11 13.10
C GLY A 139 -3.84 -24.58 11.67
N PHE A 140 -3.88 -25.52 10.73
CA PHE A 140 -3.84 -25.22 9.30
C PHE A 140 -5.17 -24.65 8.81
N LEU A 141 -5.08 -23.63 7.95
CA LEU A 141 -6.23 -22.95 7.37
C LEU A 141 -6.98 -23.90 6.41
N TYR A 142 -6.24 -24.63 5.57
CA TYR A 142 -6.80 -25.61 4.61
C TYR A 142 -7.46 -26.83 5.26
N ASN A 143 -7.39 -26.98 6.59
CA ASN A 143 -8.09 -28.02 7.36
C ASN A 143 -9.34 -27.51 8.09
N GLN A 144 -9.73 -26.25 7.90
CA GLN A 144 -10.85 -25.62 8.58
C GLN A 144 -11.86 -25.09 7.57
N ASN A 145 -13.14 -25.30 7.84
CA ASN A 145 -14.23 -24.67 7.09
C ASN A 145 -14.35 -23.19 7.47
N PHE A 146 -14.89 -22.35 6.58
CA PHE A 146 -15.05 -20.92 6.88
C PHE A 146 -15.91 -20.67 8.13
N SER A 147 -16.93 -21.50 8.37
CA SER A 147 -17.78 -21.42 9.58
C SER A 147 -17.01 -21.63 10.90
N GLN A 148 -15.84 -22.27 10.87
CA GLN A 148 -14.96 -22.40 12.03
C GLN A 148 -14.07 -21.16 12.16
N LEU A 149 -13.49 -20.68 11.05
CA LEU A 149 -12.66 -19.48 11.02
C LEU A 149 -13.41 -18.23 11.49
N SER A 150 -14.67 -18.07 11.06
CA SER A 150 -15.51 -16.92 11.43
C SER A 150 -15.80 -16.79 12.93
N ARG A 151 -15.60 -17.87 13.70
CA ARG A 151 -15.74 -17.85 15.16
C ARG A 151 -14.49 -17.38 15.89
N THR A 152 -13.33 -17.39 15.22
CA THR A 152 -12.08 -16.88 15.79
C THR A 152 -12.01 -15.35 15.72
N ASP A 153 -11.16 -14.75 16.54
CA ASP A 153 -10.92 -13.31 16.55
C ASP A 153 -9.51 -13.03 16.04
N LEU A 154 -9.37 -12.06 15.13
CA LEU A 154 -8.07 -11.68 14.58
C LEU A 154 -7.23 -10.87 15.57
N ARG A 155 -5.92 -10.97 15.40
CA ARG A 155 -4.90 -10.28 16.18
C ARG A 155 -4.25 -9.16 15.37
N ASP A 156 -3.88 -8.09 16.06
CA ASP A 156 -3.03 -7.03 15.51
C ASP A 156 -1.58 -7.50 15.30
N ARG A 157 -0.73 -6.65 14.71
CA ARG A 157 0.70 -6.94 14.51
C ARG A 157 1.48 -7.25 15.80
N HIS A 158 0.92 -6.91 16.96
CA HIS A 158 1.51 -7.17 18.27
C HIS A 158 1.01 -8.49 18.87
N GLY A 159 0.19 -9.25 18.14
CA GLY A 159 -0.38 -10.52 18.58
C GLY A 159 -1.53 -10.38 19.58
N ARG A 160 -2.10 -9.17 19.74
CA ARG A 160 -3.23 -8.91 20.66
C ARG A 160 -4.53 -9.01 19.89
N VAL A 161 -5.57 -9.59 20.50
CA VAL A 161 -6.91 -9.60 19.89
C VAL A 161 -7.36 -8.17 19.67
N PHE A 162 -7.67 -7.83 18.41
CA PHE A 162 -8.14 -6.50 18.07
C PHE A 162 -9.57 -6.31 18.59
N THR A 163 -9.86 -5.11 19.08
CA THR A 163 -11.20 -4.71 19.50
C THR A 163 -11.37 -3.22 19.20
N ASP A 164 -12.43 -2.86 18.50
CA ASP A 164 -12.74 -1.47 18.18
C ASP A 164 -13.36 -0.72 19.38
N SER A 165 -13.65 0.57 19.21
CA SER A 165 -14.22 1.41 20.27
C SER A 165 -15.62 0.97 20.73
N GLN A 166 -16.32 0.15 19.95
CA GLN A 166 -17.65 -0.37 20.26
C GLN A 166 -17.59 -1.79 20.86
N GLY A 167 -16.40 -2.36 20.99
CA GLY A 167 -16.23 -3.72 21.52
C GLY A 167 -16.31 -4.81 20.46
N HIS A 168 -16.41 -4.47 19.18
CA HIS A 168 -16.40 -5.47 18.12
C HIS A 168 -14.97 -5.93 17.82
N LYS A 169 -14.84 -7.19 17.42
CA LYS A 169 -13.56 -7.82 17.10
C LYS A 169 -13.45 -8.05 15.61
N ALA A 170 -12.23 -7.97 15.09
CA ALA A 170 -11.94 -8.30 13.71
C ALA A 170 -12.07 -9.80 13.45
N LYS A 171 -12.56 -10.17 12.27
CA LYS A 171 -12.83 -11.54 11.83
C LYS A 171 -12.14 -11.82 10.51
N PHE A 172 -11.88 -13.10 10.22
CA PHE A 172 -11.49 -13.53 8.87
C PHE A 172 -12.55 -13.08 7.86
N LEU A 173 -12.07 -12.59 6.72
CA LEU A 173 -12.90 -12.05 5.64
C LEU A 173 -12.85 -13.01 4.46
N THR A 174 -14.00 -13.29 3.85
CA THR A 174 -14.02 -13.98 2.55
C THR A 174 -13.65 -13.00 1.45
N PHE A 175 -13.12 -13.51 0.34
CA PHE A 175 -12.81 -12.69 -0.82
C PHE A 175 -14.06 -11.97 -1.37
N SER A 176 -15.20 -12.68 -1.44
CA SER A 176 -16.47 -12.10 -1.86
C SER A 176 -16.91 -10.94 -0.95
N ALA A 177 -16.81 -11.10 0.38
CA ALA A 177 -17.14 -10.03 1.33
C ALA A 177 -16.16 -8.83 1.25
N ALA A 178 -14.90 -9.07 0.88
CA ALA A 178 -13.94 -8.01 0.62
C ALA A 178 -14.29 -7.21 -0.64
N LEU A 179 -14.76 -7.89 -1.70
CA LEU A 179 -15.30 -7.22 -2.89
C LEU A 179 -16.54 -6.39 -2.55
N ASP A 180 -17.49 -6.95 -1.80
CA ASP A 180 -18.70 -6.24 -1.34
C ASP A 180 -18.36 -4.98 -0.51
N LEU A 181 -17.34 -5.09 0.34
CA LEU A 181 -16.85 -3.97 1.12
C LEU A 181 -16.30 -2.86 0.21
N LEU A 182 -15.45 -3.22 -0.75
CA LEU A 182 -14.79 -2.25 -1.61
C LEU A 182 -15.69 -1.69 -2.72
N ALA A 183 -16.72 -2.44 -3.12
CA ALA A 183 -17.75 -1.96 -4.04
C ALA A 183 -18.56 -0.78 -3.48
N GLN A 184 -18.59 -0.61 -2.15
CA GLN A 184 -19.19 0.56 -1.51
C GLN A 184 -18.37 1.84 -1.73
N TYR A 185 -17.15 1.72 -2.24
CA TYR A 185 -16.19 2.81 -2.43
C TYR A 185 -15.94 3.14 -3.90
N VAL A 186 -16.98 3.04 -4.73
CA VAL A 186 -16.95 3.52 -6.11
C VAL A 186 -17.21 5.03 -6.12
N SER A 187 -16.34 5.81 -6.75
CA SER A 187 -16.54 7.25 -6.87
C SER A 187 -17.66 7.59 -7.86
N ASP A 188 -18.23 8.81 -7.74
CA ASP A 188 -19.35 9.29 -8.57
C ASP A 188 -19.09 9.23 -10.10
N ASP A 189 -17.82 9.17 -10.50
CA ASP A 189 -17.38 9.02 -11.89
C ASP A 189 -17.26 7.56 -12.35
N GLY A 190 -17.72 6.60 -11.53
CA GLY A 190 -17.73 5.17 -11.81
C GLY A 190 -16.37 4.48 -11.66
N ARG A 191 -15.34 5.15 -11.14
CA ARG A 191 -14.04 4.54 -10.88
C ARG A 191 -14.07 3.76 -9.57
N GLY A 192 -13.73 2.47 -9.66
CA GLY A 192 -13.68 1.57 -8.51
C GLY A 192 -12.33 1.58 -7.80
N TYR A 193 -12.25 0.86 -6.68
CA TYR A 193 -11.02 0.64 -5.94
C TYR A 193 -10.21 -0.51 -6.52
N VAL A 194 -8.88 -0.36 -6.62
CA VAL A 194 -8.02 -1.43 -7.14
C VAL A 194 -7.60 -2.37 -6.02
N MET A 195 -7.98 -3.63 -6.15
CA MET A 195 -7.48 -4.73 -5.32
C MET A 195 -6.44 -5.54 -6.09
N ILE A 196 -5.25 -5.68 -5.51
CA ILE A 196 -4.21 -6.60 -5.93
C ILE A 196 -4.36 -7.87 -5.09
N VAL A 197 -4.40 -9.03 -5.73
CA VAL A 197 -4.62 -10.31 -5.06
C VAL A 197 -3.37 -11.18 -5.20
N ASP A 198 -2.72 -11.48 -4.08
CA ASP A 198 -1.66 -12.48 -4.01
C ASP A 198 -2.27 -13.87 -3.79
N VAL A 199 -2.21 -14.70 -4.84
CA VAL A 199 -2.73 -16.07 -4.82
C VAL A 199 -1.69 -17.00 -4.20
N LYS A 200 -1.95 -17.46 -2.98
CA LYS A 200 -1.04 -18.37 -2.29
C LYS A 200 -1.18 -19.80 -2.81
N ALA A 201 -0.04 -20.44 -3.04
CA ALA A 201 0.03 -21.85 -3.40
C ALA A 201 0.01 -22.76 -2.15
N ALA A 202 -0.16 -24.07 -2.41
CA ALA A 202 0.07 -25.12 -1.44
C ALA A 202 1.44 -24.99 -0.77
N VAL A 203 1.47 -25.26 0.53
CA VAL A 203 2.70 -25.13 1.35
C VAL A 203 3.44 -26.44 1.55
N ASP A 204 2.75 -27.57 1.39
CA ASP A 204 3.30 -28.93 1.45
C ASP A 204 2.37 -29.90 0.70
N ASP A 205 2.76 -31.19 0.66
CA ASP A 205 2.01 -32.25 -0.03
C ASP A 205 0.63 -32.56 0.59
N GLN A 206 0.32 -32.03 1.78
CA GLN A 206 -0.96 -32.21 2.46
C GLN A 206 -1.95 -31.08 2.19
N ASP A 207 -1.45 -29.91 1.75
CA ASP A 207 -2.28 -28.77 1.38
C ASP A 207 -2.88 -29.02 -0.03
N PRO A 208 -4.21 -29.24 -0.15
CA PRO A 208 -4.85 -29.58 -1.41
C PRO A 208 -5.06 -28.36 -2.33
N THR A 209 -4.46 -27.20 -1.99
CA THR A 209 -4.64 -25.95 -2.73
C THR A 209 -3.93 -26.00 -4.08
N ASP A 210 -4.70 -26.02 -5.17
CA ASP A 210 -4.21 -25.68 -6.49
C ASP A 210 -4.30 -24.14 -6.70
N PRO A 211 -3.18 -23.43 -6.91
CA PRO A 211 -3.20 -21.99 -7.13
C PRO A 211 -3.97 -21.58 -8.40
N ILE A 212 -4.06 -22.44 -9.41
CA ILE A 212 -4.85 -22.15 -10.63
C ILE A 212 -6.33 -22.20 -10.31
N GLU A 213 -6.77 -23.21 -9.55
CA GLU A 213 -8.15 -23.32 -9.05
C GLU A 213 -8.51 -22.11 -8.17
N LEU A 214 -7.62 -21.72 -7.26
CA LEU A 214 -7.81 -20.56 -6.39
C LEU A 214 -7.94 -19.26 -7.17
N MET A 215 -7.08 -19.05 -8.17
CA MET A 215 -7.18 -17.91 -9.08
C MET A 215 -8.51 -17.90 -9.82
N GLN A 216 -8.96 -19.06 -10.32
CA GLN A 216 -10.24 -19.16 -11.03
C GLN A 216 -11.43 -18.81 -10.12
N HIS A 217 -11.43 -19.30 -8.87
CA HIS A 217 -12.44 -18.91 -7.88
C HIS A 217 -12.45 -17.41 -7.60
N CYS A 218 -11.27 -16.76 -7.52
CA CYS A 218 -11.20 -15.30 -7.37
C CYS A 218 -11.84 -14.59 -8.57
N LEU A 219 -11.54 -15.06 -9.79
CA LEU A 219 -12.12 -14.50 -11.02
C LEU A 219 -13.63 -14.69 -11.08
N ASP A 220 -14.14 -15.86 -10.72
CA ASP A 220 -15.59 -16.14 -10.77
C ASP A 220 -16.35 -15.31 -9.73
N ASN A 221 -15.82 -15.20 -8.50
CA ASN A 221 -16.38 -14.30 -7.48
C ASN A 221 -16.40 -12.83 -7.94
N SER A 222 -15.41 -12.39 -8.72
CA SER A 222 -15.37 -11.00 -9.24
C SER A 222 -16.39 -10.74 -10.35
N ARG A 223 -16.80 -11.78 -11.10
CA ARG A 223 -17.78 -11.67 -12.19
C ARG A 223 -19.23 -11.64 -11.69
N ASP A 224 -19.53 -12.46 -10.68
CA ASP A 224 -20.87 -12.52 -10.07
C ASP A 224 -21.32 -11.19 -9.45
N GLN A 225 -20.39 -10.28 -9.16
CA GLN A 225 -20.68 -8.92 -8.67
C GLN A 225 -21.10 -7.95 -9.79
N GLY A 226 -20.73 -8.21 -11.04
CA GLY A 226 -21.07 -7.36 -12.18
C GLY A 226 -22.47 -7.59 -12.76
N GLU A 227 -23.14 -8.68 -12.36
CA GLU A 227 -24.47 -9.07 -12.84
C GLU A 227 -25.61 -8.75 -11.86
N ARG A 228 -25.31 -8.20 -10.68
CA ARG A 228 -26.30 -7.85 -9.64
C ARG A 228 -26.72 -6.38 -9.65
#